data_AF-A0A1H4H9F8-F1
#
_entry.id   AF-A0A1H4H9F8-F1
#
_cell.length_a   1.000
_cell.length_b   1.000
_cell.length_c   1.000
_cell.angle_alpha   90.00
_cell.angle_beta   90.00
_cell.angle_gamma   90.00
#
_symmetry.space_group_name_H-M   'P 1'
#
loop_
_entity.id
_entity.type
_entity.pdbx_description
1 polymer ?
#
loop_
_entity_poly.entity_id
_entity_poly.type
_entity_poly.pdbx_seq_one_letter_code
_entity_poly.pdbx_strand_id
1 'polypeptide(L)'
;MADMNLSGLVIWMIFPYVSVAVFLMGMIWKYEEGAKKRQVPMMYHIPMISLLIMNGILLVGLFYSEGVHWLGWYRDFLTFQPDANAIAPSSGMQQIQVPIFFIGLVMLPFSIYMPSLAFPFKQVRQIRRIVKNAS
;
A
#
# COMPACT_ATOMS: atom_id res chain seq x y z
N MET A 1 16.49 -24.47 5.58
CA MET A 1 15.70 -23.35 6.12
C MET A 1 16.70 -22.31 6.56
N ALA A 2 16.69 -21.12 5.96
CA ALA A 2 17.51 -20.04 6.49
C ALA A 2 16.92 -19.64 7.85
N ASP A 3 17.74 -19.64 8.90
CA ASP A 3 17.33 -19.14 10.21
C ASP A 3 17.01 -17.65 10.06
N MET A 4 15.72 -17.35 9.92
CA MET A 4 15.27 -15.98 9.78
C MET A 4 15.29 -15.30 11.14
N ASN A 5 16.02 -14.18 11.23
CA ASN A 5 15.92 -13.26 12.35
C ASN A 5 14.48 -12.75 12.48
N LEU A 6 14.00 -12.58 13.71
CA LEU A 6 12.67 -12.07 14.06
C LEU A 6 12.32 -10.77 13.28
N SER A 7 13.32 -9.91 13.06
CA SER A 7 13.19 -8.69 12.27
C SER A 7 12.74 -8.95 10.83
N GLY A 8 13.28 -9.97 10.17
CA GLY A 8 12.90 -10.36 8.82
C GLY A 8 11.45 -10.84 8.76
N LEU A 9 11.01 -11.59 9.75
CA LEU A 9 9.61 -12.04 9.85
C LEU A 9 8.67 -10.83 9.98
N VAL A 10 8.97 -9.90 10.88
CA VAL A 10 8.13 -8.71 11.08
C VAL A 10 8.07 -7.85 9.82
N ILE A 11 9.21 -7.56 9.19
CA ILE A 11 9.27 -6.65 8.03
C ILE A 11 8.64 -7.28 6.77
N TRP A 12 8.87 -8.58 6.53
CA TRP A 12 8.50 -9.22 5.27
C TRP A 12 7.20 -10.01 5.31
N MET A 13 6.75 -10.42 6.49
CA MET A 13 5.53 -11.20 6.64
C MET A 13 4.42 -10.46 7.38
N ILE A 14 4.70 -9.55 8.31
CA ILE A 14 3.64 -8.90 9.12
C ILE A 14 3.35 -7.49 8.60
N PHE A 15 4.41 -6.68 8.49
CA PHE A 15 4.32 -5.26 8.15
C PHE A 15 3.55 -4.96 6.85
N PRO A 16 3.68 -5.73 5.76
CA PRO A 16 2.92 -5.51 4.53
C PRO A 16 1.41 -5.59 4.75
N TYR A 17 0.93 -6.58 5.50
CA TYR A 17 -0.51 -6.72 5.77
C TYR A 17 -1.04 -5.62 6.68
N VAL A 18 -0.28 -5.29 7.73
CA VAL A 18 -0.64 -4.17 8.63
C VAL A 18 -0.73 -2.87 7.83
N SER A 19 0.21 -2.65 6.92
CA SER A 19 0.25 -1.46 6.07
C SER A 19 -0.96 -1.36 5.15
N VAL A 20 -1.33 -2.45 4.48
CA VAL A 20 -2.55 -2.52 3.65
C VAL A 20 -3.81 -2.33 4.49
N ALA A 21 -3.89 -2.94 5.68
CA ALA A 21 -5.03 -2.79 6.57
C ALA A 21 -5.22 -1.34 7.03
N VAL A 22 -4.14 -0.68 7.47
CA VAL A 22 -4.16 0.74 7.88
C VAL A 22 -4.60 1.63 6.71
N PHE A 23 -4.11 1.34 5.51
CA PHE A 23 -4.51 2.07 4.32
C PHE A 23 -5.98 1.91 3.97
N LEU A 24 -6.46 0.67 3.89
CA LEU A 24 -7.87 0.37 3.58
C LEU A 24 -8.80 1.00 4.61
N MET A 25 -8.48 0.85 5.90
CA MET A 25 -9.26 1.45 6.98
C MET A 25 -9.23 2.98 6.90
N GLY A 26 -8.08 3.55 6.58
CA GLY A 26 -7.91 4.97 6.32
C GLY A 26 -8.76 5.46 5.13
N MET A 27 -8.88 4.68 4.07
CA MET A 27 -9.77 4.98 2.94
C MET A 27 -11.23 5.00 3.37
N ILE A 28 -11.67 3.96 4.08
CA ILE A 28 -13.04 3.82 4.56
C ILE A 28 -13.39 5.00 5.48
N TRP A 29 -12.53 5.30 6.44
CA TRP A 29 -12.78 6.36 7.41
C TRP A 29 -12.88 7.74 6.74
N LYS A 30 -11.98 8.07 5.82
CA LYS A 30 -12.05 9.34 5.06
C LYS A 30 -13.24 9.41 4.11
N TYR A 31 -13.68 8.26 3.61
CA TYR A 31 -14.87 8.14 2.79
C TYR A 31 -16.15 8.39 3.59
N GLU A 32 -16.26 7.83 4.79
CA GLU A 32 -17.43 7.96 5.66
C GLU A 32 -17.57 9.34 6.31
N GLU A 33 -16.48 9.91 6.84
CA GLU A 33 -16.49 11.23 7.48
C GLU A 33 -16.57 12.41 6.49
N GLY A 34 -16.49 12.11 5.19
CA GLY A 34 -16.70 13.09 4.12
C GLY A 34 -15.74 14.28 4.21
N ALA A 35 -14.41 14.05 4.28
CA ALA A 35 -13.35 15.07 4.17
C ALA A 35 -13.48 16.37 5.03
N LYS A 36 -14.47 16.48 5.93
CA LYS A 36 -14.84 17.73 6.61
C LYS A 36 -13.99 18.05 7.84
N LYS A 37 -13.23 17.08 8.35
CA LYS A 37 -12.29 17.33 9.47
C LYS A 37 -10.99 17.92 8.94
N ARG A 38 -10.58 19.06 9.49
CA ARG A 38 -9.27 19.72 9.28
C ARG A 38 -8.20 18.65 9.17
N GLN A 39 -7.65 18.49 7.97
CA GLN A 39 -6.50 17.63 7.75
C GLN A 39 -5.34 18.22 8.56
N VAL A 40 -4.56 17.36 9.20
CA VAL A 40 -3.32 17.82 9.84
C VAL A 40 -2.45 18.37 8.72
N PRO A 41 -2.05 19.66 8.77
CA PRO A 41 -1.11 20.21 7.81
C PRO A 41 0.26 19.59 8.08
N MET A 42 0.45 18.37 7.57
CA MET A 42 1.75 17.73 7.55
C MET A 42 2.57 18.48 6.50
N MET A 43 3.64 19.16 6.94
CA MET A 43 4.51 19.94 6.05
C MET A 43 5.12 19.10 4.90
N TYR A 44 5.03 17.77 5.00
CA TYR A 44 5.70 16.80 4.13
C TYR A 44 4.77 16.06 3.16
N HIS A 45 3.54 16.51 2.93
CA HIS A 45 2.58 15.82 2.04
C HIS A 45 3.08 15.66 0.60
N ILE A 46 3.60 16.73 0.00
CA ILE A 46 4.13 16.74 -1.37
C ILE A 46 5.34 15.80 -1.49
N PRO A 47 6.42 15.95 -0.70
CA PRO A 47 7.58 15.07 -0.84
C PRO A 47 7.24 13.61 -0.54
N MET A 48 6.33 13.32 0.39
CA MET A 48 5.88 11.97 0.70
C MET A 48 5.18 11.31 -0.48
N ILE A 49 4.27 12.01 -1.17
CA ILE A 49 3.58 11.45 -2.33
C ILE A 49 4.50 11.35 -3.54
N SER A 50 5.36 12.34 -3.76
CA SER A 50 6.40 12.24 -4.79
C SER A 50 7.29 11.03 -4.54
N LEU A 51 7.71 10.78 -3.29
CA LEU A 51 8.46 9.59 -2.91
C LEU A 51 7.66 8.32 -3.15
N LEU A 52 6.39 8.27 -2.78
CA LEU A 52 5.53 7.10 -3.02
C LEU A 52 5.35 6.81 -4.51
N ILE A 53 5.13 7.83 -5.34
CA ILE A 53 4.99 7.68 -6.79
C ILE A 53 6.31 7.22 -7.40
N MET A 54 7.43 7.88 -7.07
CA MET A 54 8.75 7.49 -7.56
C MET A 54 9.11 6.07 -7.14
N ASN A 55 8.87 5.73 -5.88
CA ASN A 55 9.11 4.40 -5.33
C ASN A 55 8.21 3.35 -6.01
N GLY A 56 6.93 3.66 -6.26
CA GLY A 56 6.02 2.80 -7.01
C GLY A 56 6.47 2.56 -8.45
N ILE A 57 6.89 3.60 -9.17
CA ILE A 57 7.43 3.48 -10.54
C ILE A 57 8.71 2.63 -10.55
N LEU A 58 9.62 2.88 -9.59
CA LEU A 58 10.84 2.09 -9.43
C LEU A 58 10.52 0.63 -9.11
N LEU A 59 9.54 0.37 -8.23
CA LEU A 59 9.07 -0.98 -7.93
C LEU A 59 8.63 -1.67 -9.22
N VAL A 60 7.75 -1.03 -10.00
CA VAL A 60 7.24 -1.60 -11.27
C VAL A 60 8.39 -1.89 -12.24
N GLY A 61 9.37 -0.99 -12.35
CA GLY A 61 10.58 -1.22 -13.15
C GLY A 61 11.40 -2.42 -12.68
N LEU A 62 11.58 -2.58 -11.37
CA LEU A 62 12.29 -3.71 -10.76
C LEU A 62 11.52 -5.02 -10.94
N PHE A 63 10.18 -5.00 -10.83
CA PHE A 63 9.31 -6.12 -11.15
C PHE A 63 9.43 -6.54 -12.61
N TYR A 64 9.65 -5.60 -13.54
CA TYR A 64 9.84 -5.94 -14.95
C TYR A 64 11.22 -6.56 -15.23
N SER A 65 12.28 -6.07 -14.58
CA SER A 65 13.65 -6.52 -14.85
C SER A 65 13.99 -7.87 -14.22
N GLU A 66 13.49 -8.16 -13.02
CA GLU A 66 13.86 -9.34 -12.22
C GLU A 66 12.66 -10.26 -11.92
N GLY A 67 11.58 -10.09 -12.69
CA GLY A 67 10.20 -10.41 -12.32
C GLY A 67 9.87 -11.81 -11.80
N VAL A 68 10.68 -12.85 -12.04
CA VAL A 68 10.33 -14.21 -11.62
C VAL A 68 10.43 -14.39 -10.09
N HIS A 69 11.44 -13.81 -9.44
CA HIS A 69 11.64 -13.98 -8.00
C HIS A 69 10.65 -13.15 -7.16
N TRP A 70 10.33 -11.95 -7.63
CA TRP A 70 9.40 -11.04 -6.96
C TRP A 70 7.93 -11.39 -7.18
N LEU A 71 7.57 -11.94 -8.34
CA LEU A 71 6.22 -12.46 -8.56
C LEU A 71 5.90 -13.59 -7.58
N GLY A 72 6.89 -14.38 -7.17
CA GLY A 72 6.73 -15.39 -6.12
C GLY A 72 6.27 -14.77 -4.80
N TRP A 73 7.06 -13.86 -4.24
CA TRP A 73 6.70 -13.19 -2.99
C TRP A 73 5.40 -12.40 -3.09
N TYR A 74 5.17 -11.67 -4.19
CA TYR A 74 3.95 -10.90 -4.37
C TYR A 74 2.71 -11.80 -4.48
N ARG A 75 2.80 -12.91 -5.20
CA ARG A 75 1.74 -13.93 -5.25
C ARG A 75 1.46 -14.48 -3.86
N ASP A 76 2.52 -14.87 -3.16
CA ASP A 76 2.45 -15.47 -1.84
C ASP A 76 1.82 -14.51 -0.81
N PHE A 77 2.16 -13.22 -0.92
CA PHE A 77 1.50 -12.12 -0.19
C PHE A 77 -0.01 -12.03 -0.53
N LEU A 78 -0.38 -12.04 -1.81
CA LEU A 78 -1.79 -11.99 -2.23
C LEU A 78 -2.59 -13.23 -1.81
N THR A 79 -1.94 -14.40 -1.70
CA THR A 79 -2.55 -15.65 -1.24
C THR A 79 -2.49 -15.84 0.27
N PHE A 80 -2.02 -14.84 1.03
CA PHE A 80 -1.86 -14.91 2.50
C PHE A 80 -0.95 -16.06 2.97
N GLN A 81 0.05 -16.42 2.16
CA GLN A 81 1.06 -17.43 2.47
C GLN A 81 2.45 -16.79 2.38
N PRO A 82 2.77 -15.76 3.19
CA PRO A 82 3.98 -14.98 2.99
C PRO A 82 5.23 -15.86 3.20
N ASP A 83 6.06 -15.99 2.17
CA ASP A 83 7.36 -16.65 2.27
C ASP A 83 8.48 -15.63 2.19
N ALA A 84 9.11 -15.35 3.32
CA ALA A 84 10.24 -14.42 3.35
C ALA A 84 11.51 -14.99 2.72
N ASN A 85 11.59 -16.30 2.47
CA ASN A 85 12.67 -16.87 1.66
C ASN A 85 12.52 -16.50 0.19
N ALA A 86 11.32 -16.16 -0.28
CA ALA A 86 11.09 -15.67 -1.63
C ALA A 86 11.76 -14.29 -1.86
N ILE A 87 12.02 -13.53 -0.78
CA ILE A 87 12.74 -12.24 -0.82
C ILE A 87 14.24 -12.40 -0.55
N ALA A 88 14.69 -13.49 0.07
CA ALA A 88 16.10 -13.73 0.35
C ALA A 88 17.06 -13.56 -0.86
N PRO A 89 16.72 -13.96 -2.10
CA PRO A 89 17.61 -13.77 -3.25
C PRO A 89 17.59 -12.35 -3.84
N SER A 90 16.73 -11.45 -3.35
CA SER A 90 16.59 -10.10 -3.88
C SER A 90 17.79 -9.22 -3.58
N SER A 91 18.07 -8.25 -4.47
CA SER A 91 19.15 -7.29 -4.28
C SER A 91 18.88 -6.39 -3.06
N GLY A 92 19.93 -5.93 -2.37
CA GLY A 92 19.79 -5.07 -1.18
C GLY A 92 19.00 -3.78 -1.44
N MET A 93 19.04 -3.26 -2.68
CA MET A 93 18.21 -2.12 -3.09
C MET A 93 16.72 -2.45 -3.02
N GLN A 94 16.30 -3.61 -3.50
CA GLN A 94 14.91 -4.04 -3.46
C GLN A 94 14.43 -4.31 -2.03
N GLN A 95 15.30 -4.89 -1.19
CA GLN A 95 15.02 -5.10 0.22
C GLN A 95 14.71 -3.78 0.97
N ILE A 96 15.23 -2.65 0.48
CA ILE A 96 14.97 -1.32 1.04
C ILE A 96 13.71 -0.69 0.41
N GLN A 97 13.53 -0.81 -0.90
CA GLN A 97 12.45 -0.14 -1.63
C GLN A 97 11.05 -0.61 -1.17
N VAL A 98 10.87 -1.91 -0.91
CA VAL A 98 9.56 -2.47 -0.56
C VAL A 98 9.06 -2.00 0.82
N PRO A 99 9.85 -2.01 1.91
CA PRO A 99 9.43 -1.41 3.16
C PRO A 99 9.11 0.08 3.02
N ILE A 100 9.89 0.84 2.23
CA ILE A 100 9.61 2.26 1.97
C ILE A 100 8.26 2.45 1.28
N PHE A 101 7.93 1.60 0.31
CA PHE A 101 6.62 1.60 -0.34
C PHE A 101 5.50 1.45 0.69
N PHE A 102 5.58 0.44 1.56
CA PHE A 102 4.57 0.18 2.59
C PHE A 102 4.49 1.28 3.66
N ILE A 103 5.61 1.88 4.05
CA ILE A 103 5.62 3.07 4.93
C ILE A 103 4.84 4.22 4.28
N GLY A 104 5.11 4.51 3.01
CA GLY A 104 4.35 5.53 2.29
C GLY A 104 2.85 5.19 2.22
N LEU A 105 2.53 3.90 2.03
CA LEU A 105 1.16 3.37 2.00
C LEU A 105 0.43 3.62 3.34
N VAL A 106 1.12 3.42 4.47
CA VAL A 106 0.62 3.71 5.83
C VAL A 106 0.38 5.21 6.06
N MET A 107 1.24 6.07 5.49
CA MET A 107 1.11 7.51 5.68
C MET A 107 0.03 8.14 4.80
N LEU A 108 -0.29 7.51 3.68
CA LEU A 108 -1.19 8.03 2.66
C LEU A 108 -2.60 8.41 3.16
N PRO A 109 -3.27 7.64 4.04
CA PRO A 109 -4.55 8.03 4.63
C PRO A 109 -4.55 9.35 5.41
N PHE A 110 -3.39 9.72 5.94
CA PHE A 110 -3.19 10.97 6.69
C PHE A 110 -2.85 12.15 5.76
N SER A 111 -2.69 11.88 4.46
CA SER A 111 -2.38 12.89 3.46
C SER A 111 -3.59 13.74 3.05
N ILE A 112 -3.32 14.94 2.54
CA ILE A 112 -4.36 15.79 1.96
C ILE A 112 -4.98 15.20 0.67
N TYR A 113 -4.29 14.26 0.04
CA TYR A 113 -4.64 13.70 -1.27
C TYR A 113 -5.55 12.46 -1.18
N MET A 114 -5.73 11.93 0.04
CA MET A 114 -6.60 10.79 0.29
C MET A 114 -8.03 10.93 -0.29
N PRO A 115 -8.70 12.10 -0.21
CA PRO A 115 -10.02 12.29 -0.80
C PRO A 115 -10.07 12.06 -2.32
N SER A 116 -8.96 12.31 -3.04
CA SER A 116 -8.85 12.09 -4.49
C SER A 116 -8.81 10.61 -4.82
N LEU A 117 -8.11 9.80 -4.02
CA LEU A 117 -8.04 8.34 -4.20
C LEU A 117 -9.34 7.64 -3.81
N ALA A 118 -10.13 8.24 -2.91
CA ALA A 118 -11.45 7.74 -2.54
C ALA A 118 -12.56 8.06 -3.58
N PHE A 119 -12.25 8.80 -4.65
CA PHE A 119 -13.22 9.22 -5.67
C PHE A 119 -13.93 8.08 -6.43
N PRO A 120 -13.26 7.02 -6.94
CA PRO A 120 -13.95 5.92 -7.63
C PRO A 120 -15.00 5.24 -6.73
N PHE A 121 -14.72 5.10 -5.43
CA PHE A 121 -15.68 4.55 -4.47
C PHE A 121 -16.91 5.45 -4.26
N LYS A 122 -16.80 6.77 -4.49
CA LYS A 122 -17.95 7.68 -4.48
C LYS A 122 -18.86 7.41 -5.68
N GLN A 123 -18.28 7.19 -6.85
CA GLN A 123 -19.03 6.89 -8.07
C GLN A 123 -19.80 5.57 -7.96
N VAL A 124 -19.14 4.50 -7.49
CA VAL A 124 -19.78 3.18 -7.32
C VAL A 124 -20.99 3.27 -6.38
N ARG A 125 -20.91 4.03 -5.29
CA ARG A 125 -22.05 4.21 -4.37
C ARG A 125 -23.16 5.07 -4.96
N GLN A 126 -22.83 6.10 -5.76
CA GLN A 126 -23.84 6.89 -6.47
C GLN A 126 -24.63 6.00 -7.43
N ILE A 127 -23.96 5.18 -8.22
CA ILE A 127 -24.60 4.20 -9.11
C ILE A 127 -25.49 3.24 -8.31
N ARG A 128 -24.98 2.69 -7.20
CA ARG A 128 -25.76 1.78 -6.34
C ARG A 128 -27.03 2.43 -5.75
N ARG A 129 -26.97 3.71 -5.40
CA ARG A 129 -28.13 4.48 -4.91
C ARG A 129 -29.14 4.74 -6.02
N ILE A 130 -28.68 5.09 -7.23
CA ILE A 130 -29.54 5.30 -8.39
C ILE A 130 -30.29 3.99 -8.71
N VAL A 131 -29.59 2.86 -8.76
CA VAL A 131 -30.20 1.54 -9.00
C VAL A 131 -31.24 1.20 -7.93
N LYS A 132 -30.94 1.43 -6.64
CA LYS A 132 -31.87 1.14 -5.54
C LYS A 132 -33.12 2.03 -5.54
N ASN A 133 -33.03 3.26 -6.03
CA ASN A 133 -34.16 4.19 -6.10
C ASN A 133 -35.01 4.00 -7.37
N ALA A 134 -34.51 3.24 -8.35
CA ALA A 134 -35.20 2.92 -9.59
C ALA A 134 -35.97 1.57 -9.53
N SER A 135 -35.78 0.79 -8.46
CA SER A 135 -36.53 -0.43 -8.14
C SER A 135 -37.60 -0.15 -7.09
#